data_AF-A0A8C6W9R4-F1
#
_entry.id   AF-A0A8C6W9R4-F1
#
_cell.length_a   1.000
_cell.length_b   1.000
_cell.length_c   1.000
_cell.angle_alpha   90.00
_cell.angle_beta   90.00
_cell.angle_gamma   90.00
#
_symmetry.space_group_name_H-M   'P 1'
#
loop_
_entity.id
_entity.type
_entity.pdbx_description
1 polymer ?
#
loop_
_entity_poly.entity_id
_entity_poly.type
_entity_poly.pdbx_seq_one_letter_code
_entity_poly.pdbx_strand_id
1 'polypeptide(L)'
;MALIELAARLNCAEYKNWVKAGYCLLLLRSCLQGFIRREMLSFHRGLLAAAPGLGPRATCHGGSRCSPRARQFQPQCQLCAQWKREILRHHGNRNGDVHWGNCRPGLWPVDAWEVAKAFMPRGLADKRGPEECDAVALLSLINSCDHFVVDRKKVTEVIKCRNEIMHSSEMKVSSKWLRDFQMKIQNFLSEFKNIPEIVAVYSRIEQLLTSDWAVHIPEEDKPDGRECEIGSYLSASQINEIEIELLKEKLQEMYLQAAAEEVLPGEISDHLDKVKEFLKSNEDLQNGLTEDMQKLDSLCLQHQKPRSKDTGRQTPERKA
;
A
#
# COMPACT_ATOMS: atom_id res chain seq x y z
N MET A 1 19.50 -18.86 -16.78
CA MET A 1 19.71 -17.45 -16.38
C MET A 1 18.84 -17.09 -15.19
N ALA A 2 17.51 -16.96 -15.33
CA ALA A 2 16.61 -16.61 -14.22
C ALA A 2 16.77 -17.43 -12.92
N LEU A 3 16.90 -18.77 -13.00
CA LEU A 3 17.10 -19.61 -11.79
C LEU A 3 18.44 -19.36 -11.08
N ILE A 4 19.49 -19.02 -11.84
CA ILE A 4 20.83 -18.75 -11.31
C ILE A 4 20.84 -17.38 -10.63
N GLU A 5 20.21 -16.37 -11.24
CA GLU A 5 20.04 -15.03 -10.66
C GLU A 5 19.24 -15.10 -9.36
N LEU A 6 18.10 -15.81 -9.36
CA LEU A 6 17.29 -16.03 -8.16
C LEU A 6 18.07 -16.75 -7.05
N ALA A 7 18.81 -17.81 -7.39
CA ALA A 7 19.64 -18.53 -6.43
C ALA A 7 20.73 -17.62 -5.83
N ALA A 8 21.38 -16.80 -6.64
CA ALA A 8 22.38 -15.84 -6.19
C ALA A 8 21.79 -14.81 -5.22
N ARG A 9 20.60 -14.27 -5.52
CA ARG A 9 19.87 -13.36 -4.62
C ARG A 9 19.52 -14.03 -3.30
N LEU A 10 18.99 -15.25 -3.34
CA LEU A 10 18.54 -15.97 -2.15
C LEU A 10 19.68 -16.56 -1.30
N ASN A 11 20.91 -16.57 -1.81
CA ASN A 11 22.11 -16.82 -1.00
C ASN A 11 22.44 -15.63 -0.08
N CYS A 12 21.92 -14.42 -0.36
CA CYS A 12 22.00 -13.30 0.57
C CYS A 12 20.91 -13.42 1.65
N ALA A 13 21.32 -13.66 2.89
CA ALA A 13 20.39 -13.81 4.02
C ALA A 13 19.50 -12.57 4.22
N GLU A 14 20.04 -11.37 4.08
CA GLU A 14 19.28 -10.14 4.29
C GLU A 14 18.26 -9.88 3.18
N TYR A 15 18.58 -10.25 1.94
CA TYR A 15 17.64 -10.19 0.82
C TYR A 15 16.51 -11.20 0.99
N LYS A 16 16.84 -12.44 1.34
CA LYS A 16 15.87 -13.49 1.68
C LYS A 16 14.91 -13.02 2.79
N ASN A 17 15.43 -12.36 3.82
CA ASN A 17 14.59 -11.81 4.89
C ASN A 17 13.64 -10.71 4.38
N TRP A 18 14.10 -9.86 3.45
CA TRP A 18 13.27 -8.81 2.85
C TRP A 18 12.13 -9.41 2.04
N VAL A 19 12.42 -10.44 1.22
CA VAL A 19 11.39 -11.16 0.45
C VAL A 19 10.40 -11.86 1.38
N LYS A 20 10.87 -12.56 2.43
CA LYS A 20 9.99 -13.20 3.42
C LYS A 20 9.05 -12.21 4.08
N ALA A 21 9.58 -11.09 4.56
CA ALA A 21 8.79 -10.08 5.25
C ALA A 21 7.79 -9.39 4.31
N GLY A 22 8.23 -9.09 3.08
CA GLY A 22 7.35 -8.61 2.03
C GLY A 22 6.23 -9.59 1.71
N TYR A 23 6.54 -10.88 1.56
CA TYR A 23 5.53 -11.89 1.30
C TYR A 23 4.52 -12.02 2.45
N CYS A 24 4.97 -11.90 3.71
CA CYS A 24 4.06 -11.82 4.85
C CYS A 24 3.06 -10.65 4.71
N LEU A 25 3.50 -9.49 4.20
CA LEU A 25 2.62 -8.35 3.96
C LEU A 25 1.65 -8.60 2.81
N LEU A 26 2.05 -9.30 1.75
CA LEU A 26 1.14 -9.69 0.65
C LEU A 26 0.07 -10.69 1.12
N LEU A 27 0.46 -11.64 1.98
CA LEU A 27 -0.48 -12.56 2.63
C LEU A 27 -1.43 -11.81 3.57
N LEU A 28 -0.90 -10.87 4.35
CA LEU A 28 -1.69 -9.99 5.23
C LEU A 28 -2.70 -9.16 4.44
N ARG A 29 -2.26 -8.53 3.35
CA ARG A 29 -3.12 -7.80 2.40
C ARG A 29 -4.28 -8.66 1.96
N SER A 30 -3.98 -9.87 1.47
CA SER A 30 -4.97 -10.80 0.94
C SER A 30 -6.00 -11.23 1.98
N CYS A 31 -5.60 -11.50 3.23
CA CYS A 31 -6.53 -11.92 4.28
C CYS A 31 -7.42 -10.78 4.79
N LEU A 32 -6.92 -9.54 4.79
CA LEU A 32 -7.69 -8.38 5.23
C LEU A 32 -8.75 -7.94 4.22
N GLN A 33 -8.59 -8.22 2.93
CA GLN A 33 -9.51 -7.78 1.88
C GLN A 33 -10.96 -8.23 2.12
N GLY A 34 -11.16 -9.53 2.37
CA GLY A 34 -12.50 -10.10 2.60
C GLY A 34 -13.14 -9.56 3.88
N PHE A 35 -12.35 -9.45 4.95
CA PHE A 35 -12.79 -8.87 6.21
C PHE A 35 -13.20 -7.41 6.06
N ILE A 36 -12.32 -6.56 5.52
CA ILE A 36 -12.57 -5.13 5.34
C ILE A 36 -13.79 -4.88 4.47
N ARG A 37 -13.97 -5.64 3.38
CA ARG A 37 -15.15 -5.49 2.52
C ARG A 37 -16.45 -5.69 3.31
N ARG A 38 -16.51 -6.73 4.15
CA ARG A 38 -17.70 -7.02 4.97
C ARG A 38 -17.94 -5.95 6.03
N GLU A 39 -16.90 -5.54 6.75
CA GLU A 39 -16.99 -4.49 7.77
C GLU A 39 -17.40 -3.15 7.16
N MET A 40 -16.82 -2.74 6.03
CA MET A 40 -17.19 -1.47 5.41
C MET A 40 -18.63 -1.45 4.91
N LEU A 41 -19.15 -2.57 4.39
CA LEU A 41 -20.57 -2.69 4.05
C LEU A 41 -21.47 -2.60 5.29
N SER A 42 -21.08 -3.23 6.39
CA SER A 42 -21.79 -3.16 7.68
C SER A 42 -21.81 -1.73 8.22
N PHE A 43 -20.64 -1.08 8.26
CA PHE A 43 -20.47 0.30 8.67
C PHE A 43 -21.33 1.25 7.84
N HIS A 44 -21.26 1.17 6.51
CA HIS A 44 -22.04 2.01 5.61
C HIS A 44 -23.56 1.88 5.83
N ARG A 45 -24.06 0.65 5.98
CA ARG A 45 -25.46 0.40 6.33
C ARG A 45 -25.83 1.02 7.68
N GLY A 46 -24.93 0.92 8.67
CA GLY A 46 -25.09 1.57 9.97
C GLY A 46 -25.21 3.09 9.86
N LEU A 47 -24.36 3.73 9.06
CA LEU A 47 -24.42 5.17 8.79
C LEU A 47 -25.77 5.56 8.16
N LEU A 48 -26.21 4.81 7.15
CA LEU A 48 -27.48 5.08 6.46
C LEU A 48 -28.70 4.87 7.36
N ALA A 49 -28.65 3.88 8.26
CA ALA A 49 -29.70 3.64 9.23
C ALA A 49 -29.79 4.77 10.27
N ALA A 50 -28.64 5.29 10.72
CA ALA A 50 -28.58 6.39 11.68
C ALA A 50 -28.94 7.75 11.06
N ALA A 51 -28.72 7.94 9.77
CA ALA A 51 -29.00 9.18 9.05
C ALA A 51 -29.71 8.91 7.70
N PRO A 52 -31.04 8.67 7.70
CA PRO A 52 -31.79 8.35 6.48
C PRO A 52 -31.69 9.41 5.38
N GLY A 53 -31.44 10.68 5.74
CA GLY A 53 -31.22 11.78 4.79
C GLY A 53 -29.94 11.64 3.94
N LEU A 54 -29.04 10.73 4.29
CA LEU A 54 -27.82 10.41 3.53
C LEU A 54 -28.01 9.27 2.52
N GLY A 55 -29.20 8.66 2.49
CA GLY A 55 -29.48 7.44 1.73
C GLY A 55 -29.37 7.58 0.20
N PRO A 56 -29.52 6.46 -0.53
CA PRO A 56 -29.31 6.38 -1.99
C PRO A 56 -30.10 7.37 -2.86
N ARG A 57 -31.21 7.91 -2.34
CA ARG A 57 -32.04 8.91 -3.03
C ARG A 57 -31.48 10.33 -2.89
N ALA A 58 -30.57 10.55 -1.95
CA ALA A 58 -29.94 11.83 -1.74
C ALA A 58 -28.92 12.10 -2.85
N THR A 59 -29.02 13.25 -3.50
CA THR A 59 -28.15 13.62 -4.62
C THR A 59 -27.34 14.86 -4.29
N CYS A 60 -26.06 14.85 -4.67
CA CYS A 60 -25.22 16.04 -4.58
C CYS A 60 -25.65 17.07 -5.64
N HIS A 61 -26.28 18.16 -5.21
CA HIS A 61 -26.63 19.29 -6.09
C HIS A 61 -25.45 20.23 -6.36
N GLY A 62 -24.32 20.05 -5.69
CA GLY A 62 -23.15 20.92 -5.82
C GLY A 62 -22.30 20.66 -7.07
N GLY A 63 -22.45 19.50 -7.72
CA GLY A 63 -21.65 19.12 -8.88
C GLY A 63 -20.14 19.30 -8.66
N SER A 64 -19.46 20.00 -9.58
CA SER A 64 -18.03 20.31 -9.49
C SER A 64 -17.64 21.12 -8.24
N ARG A 65 -18.58 21.87 -7.63
CA ARG A 65 -18.34 22.63 -6.39
C ARG A 65 -18.26 21.75 -5.14
N CYS A 66 -18.55 20.46 -5.26
CA CYS A 66 -18.33 19.46 -4.22
C CYS A 66 -17.26 18.44 -4.64
N SER A 67 -16.32 18.83 -5.50
CA SER A 67 -15.16 18.01 -5.84
C SER A 67 -14.01 18.27 -4.86
N PRO A 68 -13.51 17.26 -4.15
CA PRO A 68 -12.34 17.42 -3.29
C PRO A 68 -11.06 17.68 -4.08
N ARG A 69 -10.06 18.27 -3.42
CA ARG A 69 -8.71 18.46 -3.97
C ARG A 69 -7.67 18.06 -2.94
N ALA A 70 -6.94 16.98 -3.19
CA ALA A 70 -5.92 16.47 -2.26
C ALA A 70 -6.45 16.36 -0.81
N ARG A 71 -5.97 17.21 0.11
CA ARG A 71 -6.40 17.24 1.52
C ARG A 71 -7.54 18.22 1.82
N GLN A 72 -8.02 18.95 0.82
CA GLN A 72 -9.02 20.01 0.98
C GLN A 72 -10.39 19.59 0.46
N PHE A 73 -11.41 19.79 1.30
CA PHE A 73 -12.80 19.60 0.91
C PHE A 73 -13.72 20.58 1.61
N GLN A 74 -14.25 21.54 0.87
CA GLN A 74 -15.21 22.54 1.35
C GLN A 74 -16.53 22.39 0.57
N PRO A 75 -17.40 21.45 0.97
CA PRO A 75 -18.65 21.18 0.24
C PRO A 75 -19.59 22.37 0.32
N GLN A 76 -20.17 22.74 -0.83
CA GLN A 76 -21.17 23.81 -0.95
C GLN A 76 -22.62 23.30 -0.85
N CYS A 77 -22.83 21.98 -0.76
CA CYS A 77 -24.15 21.40 -0.57
C CYS A 77 -24.29 20.73 0.80
N GLN A 78 -25.52 20.75 1.34
CA GLN A 78 -25.82 20.22 2.67
C GLN A 78 -25.54 18.71 2.77
N LEU A 79 -25.84 17.94 1.73
CA LEU A 79 -25.61 16.49 1.71
C LEU A 79 -24.13 16.16 1.90
N CYS A 80 -23.25 16.73 1.08
CA CYS A 80 -21.81 16.49 1.20
C CYS A 80 -21.24 17.04 2.52
N ALA A 81 -21.80 18.13 3.06
CA ALA A 81 -21.41 18.65 4.37
C ALA A 81 -21.83 17.71 5.51
N GLN A 82 -22.99 17.05 5.41
CA GLN A 82 -23.42 16.03 6.37
C GLN A 82 -22.54 14.78 6.28
N TRP A 83 -22.30 14.26 5.07
CA TRP A 83 -21.37 13.14 4.87
C TRP A 83 -19.97 13.43 5.40
N LYS A 84 -19.42 14.60 5.12
CA LYS A 84 -18.11 15.01 5.65
C LYS A 84 -18.08 14.96 7.18
N ARG A 85 -19.13 15.48 7.84
CA ARG A 85 -19.24 15.44 9.31
C ARG A 85 -19.32 14.02 9.82
N GLU A 86 -20.08 13.17 9.16
CA GLU A 86 -20.27 11.78 9.55
C GLU A 86 -18.97 10.98 9.44
N ILE A 87 -18.25 11.12 8.31
CA ILE A 87 -16.92 10.52 8.11
C ILE A 87 -15.95 10.99 9.20
N LEU A 88 -15.90 12.30 9.48
CA LEU A 88 -15.01 12.87 10.49
C LEU A 88 -15.37 12.43 11.92
N ARG A 89 -16.65 12.18 12.20
CA ARG A 89 -17.11 11.67 13.50
C ARG A 89 -16.45 10.33 13.84
N HIS A 90 -16.35 9.47 12.82
CA HIS A 90 -15.78 8.14 12.86
C HIS A 90 -14.26 8.09 12.59
N HIS A 91 -13.65 9.25 12.33
CA HIS A 91 -12.21 9.33 12.08
C HIS A 91 -11.44 9.42 13.40
N GLY A 92 -10.61 8.41 13.67
CA GLY A 92 -9.78 8.29 14.87
C GLY A 92 -8.71 9.38 15.00
N ASN A 93 -8.38 10.07 13.91
CA ASN A 93 -7.52 11.26 13.89
C ASN A 93 -8.34 12.48 13.44
N ARG A 94 -9.19 13.03 14.31
CA ARG A 94 -10.13 14.12 13.97
C ARG A 94 -9.45 15.42 13.52
N ASN A 95 -8.20 15.62 13.94
CA ASN A 95 -7.36 16.75 13.56
C ASN A 95 -6.36 16.40 12.44
N GLY A 96 -6.40 15.16 11.95
CA GLY A 96 -5.54 14.66 10.90
C GLY A 96 -6.00 15.11 9.53
N ASP A 97 -5.04 15.16 8.60
CA ASP A 97 -5.32 15.44 7.21
C ASP A 97 -5.98 14.24 6.53
N VAL A 98 -7.27 14.39 6.20
CA VAL A 98 -8.00 13.43 5.37
C VAL A 98 -7.66 13.65 3.90
N HIS A 99 -7.29 12.58 3.20
CA HIS A 99 -7.02 12.60 1.75
C HIS A 99 -8.31 12.60 0.93
N TRP A 100 -9.11 13.65 1.04
CA TRP A 100 -10.39 13.76 0.34
C TRP A 100 -10.31 13.60 -1.17
N GLY A 101 -9.15 13.88 -1.79
CA GLY A 101 -8.88 13.66 -3.22
C GLY A 101 -9.00 12.21 -3.67
N ASN A 102 -8.99 11.25 -2.74
CA ASN A 102 -9.33 9.86 -3.05
C ASN A 102 -10.83 9.64 -3.29
N CYS A 103 -11.69 10.50 -2.74
CA CYS A 103 -13.12 10.26 -2.63
C CYS A 103 -13.90 10.90 -3.77
N ARG A 104 -15.03 10.27 -4.13
CA ARG A 104 -16.06 10.84 -4.99
C ARG A 104 -17.33 11.07 -4.16
N PRO A 105 -17.55 12.30 -3.61
CA PRO A 105 -18.65 12.55 -2.69
C PRO A 105 -20.06 12.21 -3.19
N GLY A 106 -20.27 12.21 -4.51
CA GLY A 106 -21.53 11.80 -5.11
C GLY A 106 -21.85 10.30 -4.98
N LEU A 107 -20.86 9.47 -4.65
CA LEU A 107 -21.01 8.02 -4.52
C LEU A 107 -21.17 7.55 -3.07
N TRP A 108 -20.88 8.39 -2.08
CA TRP A 108 -21.04 8.03 -0.65
C TRP A 108 -22.42 7.46 -0.28
N PRO A 109 -23.56 7.91 -0.85
CA PRO A 109 -24.87 7.32 -0.56
C PRO A 109 -25.04 5.85 -0.97
N VAL A 110 -24.27 5.37 -1.95
CA VAL A 110 -24.48 4.06 -2.59
C VAL A 110 -23.27 3.14 -2.55
N ASP A 111 -22.09 3.69 -2.28
CA ASP A 111 -20.82 2.97 -2.31
C ASP A 111 -20.08 3.11 -0.97
N ALA A 112 -20.05 1.99 -0.24
CA ALA A 112 -19.34 1.88 1.03
C ALA A 112 -17.82 2.09 0.88
N TRP A 113 -17.25 1.73 -0.28
CA TRP A 113 -15.83 1.85 -0.53
C TRP A 113 -15.40 3.31 -0.71
N GLU A 114 -16.24 4.13 -1.33
CA GLU A 114 -15.99 5.57 -1.47
C GLU A 114 -15.97 6.29 -0.12
N VAL A 115 -16.66 5.76 0.90
CA VAL A 115 -16.55 6.20 2.29
C VAL A 115 -15.24 5.71 2.91
N ALA A 116 -14.85 4.45 2.66
CA ALA A 116 -13.61 3.86 3.17
C ALA A 116 -12.36 4.65 2.78
N LYS A 117 -12.30 5.16 1.55
CA LYS A 117 -11.17 5.93 1.00
C LYS A 117 -10.79 7.18 1.81
N ALA A 118 -11.71 7.73 2.59
CA ALA A 118 -11.45 8.88 3.46
C ALA A 118 -10.58 8.53 4.69
N PHE A 119 -10.46 7.25 5.03
CA PHE A 119 -9.67 6.75 6.16
C PHE A 119 -8.30 6.21 5.72
N MET A 120 -7.93 6.42 4.47
CA MET A 120 -6.75 5.81 3.83
C MET A 120 -5.77 6.85 3.32
N PRO A 121 -4.49 6.47 3.09
CA PRO A 121 -3.49 7.34 2.47
C PRO A 121 -3.89 7.74 1.04
N ARG A 122 -3.17 8.71 0.48
CA ARG A 122 -3.33 9.17 -0.90
C ARG A 122 -3.14 8.04 -1.94
N GLY A 123 -3.59 8.31 -3.17
CA GLY A 123 -3.34 7.42 -4.31
C GLY A 123 -4.44 6.40 -4.57
N LEU A 124 -5.61 6.57 -3.94
CA LEU A 124 -6.70 5.59 -4.01
C LEU A 124 -7.92 6.05 -4.81
N ALA A 125 -7.80 7.17 -5.53
CA ALA A 125 -8.90 7.78 -6.30
C ALA A 125 -9.54 6.79 -7.29
N ASP A 126 -8.71 6.00 -7.97
CA ASP A 126 -9.16 5.07 -9.02
C ASP A 126 -9.44 3.66 -8.51
N LYS A 127 -9.20 3.40 -7.22
CA LYS A 127 -9.31 2.07 -6.63
C LYS A 127 -10.76 1.70 -6.34
N ARG A 128 -11.24 0.54 -6.79
CA ARG A 128 -12.66 0.15 -6.69
C ARG A 128 -13.00 -0.71 -5.48
N GLY A 129 -12.01 -1.31 -4.84
CA GLY A 129 -12.20 -2.15 -3.67
C GLY A 129 -10.89 -2.46 -2.96
N PRO A 130 -10.94 -3.17 -1.81
CA PRO A 130 -9.76 -3.50 -1.02
C PRO A 130 -8.74 -4.38 -1.77
N GLU A 131 -9.19 -5.14 -2.74
CA GLU A 131 -8.43 -6.00 -3.66
C GLU A 131 -7.40 -5.26 -4.49
N GLU A 132 -7.62 -3.97 -4.78
CA GLU A 132 -6.70 -3.14 -5.55
C GLU A 132 -5.76 -2.31 -4.66
N CYS A 133 -5.87 -2.45 -3.34
CA CYS A 133 -5.10 -1.72 -2.34
C CYS A 133 -3.94 -2.55 -1.79
N ASP A 134 -2.83 -1.88 -1.50
CA ASP A 134 -1.69 -2.47 -0.80
C ASP A 134 -1.98 -2.68 0.70
N ALA A 135 -1.04 -3.32 1.40
CA ALA A 135 -1.18 -3.58 2.82
C ALA A 135 -1.33 -2.28 3.65
N VAL A 136 -0.64 -1.19 3.28
CA VAL A 136 -0.68 0.05 4.07
C VAL A 136 -2.02 0.75 3.98
N ALA A 137 -2.66 0.75 2.82
CA ALA A 137 -3.98 1.34 2.65
C ALA A 137 -5.01 0.64 3.54
N LEU A 138 -4.99 -0.69 3.55
CA LEU A 138 -5.89 -1.51 4.38
C LEU A 138 -5.61 -1.33 5.88
N LEU A 139 -4.34 -1.34 6.29
CA LEU A 139 -3.95 -1.10 7.68
C LEU A 139 -4.30 0.33 8.13
N SER A 140 -4.16 1.33 7.25
CA SER A 140 -4.49 2.72 7.56
C SER A 140 -5.99 2.92 7.76
N LEU A 141 -6.83 2.25 6.96
CA LEU A 141 -8.27 2.21 7.16
C LEU A 141 -8.62 1.70 8.55
N ILE A 142 -8.08 0.52 8.91
CA ILE A 142 -8.30 -0.10 10.21
C ILE A 142 -7.84 0.83 11.35
N ASN A 143 -6.71 1.51 11.17
CA ASN A 143 -6.16 2.42 12.17
C ASN A 143 -6.99 3.71 12.33
N SER A 144 -7.57 4.20 11.24
CA SER A 144 -8.18 5.54 11.17
C SER A 144 -9.70 5.52 11.36
N CYS A 145 -10.38 4.40 11.15
CA CYS A 145 -11.82 4.29 11.31
C CYS A 145 -12.18 3.62 12.66
N ASP A 146 -13.00 4.30 13.47
CA ASP A 146 -13.41 3.78 14.79
C ASP A 146 -14.40 2.61 14.75
N HIS A 147 -14.90 2.26 13.56
CA HIS A 147 -15.68 1.03 13.34
C HIS A 147 -14.86 -0.23 13.65
N PHE A 148 -13.55 -0.19 13.36
CA PHE A 148 -12.65 -1.30 13.64
C PHE A 148 -12.21 -1.25 15.11
N VAL A 149 -12.70 -2.21 15.89
CA VAL A 149 -12.32 -2.36 17.30
C VAL A 149 -11.04 -3.18 17.40
N VAL A 150 -9.89 -2.52 17.19
CA VAL A 150 -8.56 -3.11 17.32
C VAL A 150 -7.61 -2.22 18.10
N ASP A 151 -6.58 -2.80 18.71
CA ASP A 151 -5.50 -2.00 19.32
C ASP A 151 -4.67 -1.28 18.23
N ARG A 152 -4.90 0.03 18.10
CA ARG A 152 -4.22 0.92 17.14
C ARG A 152 -2.69 0.90 17.26
N LYS A 153 -2.13 0.61 18.43
CA LYS A 153 -0.67 0.50 18.59
C LYS A 153 -0.14 -0.67 17.78
N LYS A 154 -0.86 -1.81 17.78
CA LYS A 154 -0.49 -3.00 17.01
C LYS A 154 -0.54 -2.73 15.51
N VAL A 155 -1.57 -2.03 15.03
CA VAL A 155 -1.70 -1.63 13.62
C VAL A 155 -0.55 -0.72 13.21
N THR A 156 -0.26 0.29 14.04
CA THR A 156 0.81 1.27 13.79
C THR A 156 2.19 0.60 13.70
N GLU A 157 2.48 -0.37 14.55
CA GLU A 157 3.75 -1.11 14.50
C GLU A 157 3.92 -1.91 13.21
N VAL A 158 2.85 -2.52 12.68
CA VAL A 158 2.90 -3.21 11.38
C VAL A 158 3.08 -2.22 10.23
N ILE A 159 2.40 -1.06 10.27
CA ILE A 159 2.59 0.02 9.28
C ILE A 159 4.05 0.49 9.26
N LYS A 160 4.68 0.66 10.43
CA LYS A 160 6.11 1.03 10.51
C LYS A 160 7.00 0.00 9.83
N CYS A 161 6.81 -1.28 10.13
CA CYS A 161 7.58 -2.35 9.48
C CYS A 161 7.37 -2.39 7.96
N ARG A 162 6.13 -2.17 7.50
CA ARG A 162 5.80 -2.05 6.06
C ARG A 162 6.61 -0.93 5.41
N ASN A 163 6.63 0.25 6.02
CA ASN A 163 7.36 1.40 5.50
C ASN A 163 8.87 1.14 5.50
N GLU A 164 9.42 0.52 6.54
CA GLU A 164 10.84 0.14 6.59
C GLU A 164 11.24 -0.83 5.46
N ILE A 165 10.40 -1.81 5.12
CA ILE A 165 10.62 -2.70 3.96
C ILE A 165 10.57 -1.92 2.65
N MET A 166 9.55 -1.08 2.45
CA MET A 166 9.37 -0.31 1.22
C MET A 166 10.42 0.77 1.04
N HIS A 167 11.01 1.29 2.11
CA HIS A 167 12.09 2.29 2.07
C HIS A 167 13.49 1.68 2.11
N SER A 168 13.63 0.36 2.31
CA SER A 168 14.92 -0.32 2.22
C SER A 168 15.53 -0.15 0.82
N SER A 169 16.61 0.63 0.73
CA SER A 169 17.23 0.99 -0.56
C SER A 169 18.00 -0.17 -1.21
N GLU A 170 18.38 -1.18 -0.42
CA GLU A 170 19.11 -2.36 -0.90
C GLU A 170 18.23 -3.62 -0.95
N MET A 171 16.93 -3.52 -0.66
CA MET A 171 16.02 -4.68 -0.60
C MET A 171 16.53 -5.74 0.39
N LYS A 172 17.09 -5.27 1.51
CA LYS A 172 17.70 -6.09 2.55
C LYS A 172 17.17 -5.69 3.92
N VAL A 173 17.01 -6.68 4.80
CA VAL A 173 16.73 -6.47 6.23
C VAL A 173 17.46 -7.53 7.07
N SER A 174 17.92 -7.13 8.26
CA SER A 174 18.65 -8.04 9.15
C SER A 174 17.75 -9.12 9.75
N SER A 175 18.35 -10.24 10.17
CA SER A 175 17.60 -11.32 10.86
C SER A 175 17.06 -10.88 12.22
N LYS A 176 17.71 -9.91 12.89
CA LYS A 176 17.17 -9.30 14.11
C LYS A 176 15.86 -8.57 13.80
N TRP A 177 15.88 -7.75 12.76
CA TRP A 177 14.71 -7.03 12.30
C TRP A 177 13.56 -7.97 11.92
N LEU A 178 13.85 -9.07 11.20
CA LEU A 178 12.83 -10.04 10.81
C LEU A 178 12.13 -10.69 12.02
N ARG A 179 12.87 -10.98 13.09
CA ARG A 179 12.30 -11.50 14.35
C ARG A 179 11.40 -10.47 15.04
N ASP A 180 11.82 -9.22 15.06
CA ASP A 180 10.99 -8.14 15.61
C ASP A 180 9.72 -7.95 14.80
N PHE A 181 9.81 -8.02 13.46
CA PHE A 181 8.66 -8.01 12.56
C PHE A 181 7.71 -9.19 12.82
N GLN A 182 8.24 -10.41 12.99
CA GLN A 182 7.44 -11.59 13.32
C GLN A 182 6.61 -11.37 14.60
N MET A 183 7.22 -10.85 15.67
CA MET A 183 6.48 -10.57 16.90
C MET A 183 5.37 -9.52 16.68
N LYS A 184 5.67 -8.45 15.93
CA LYS A 184 4.70 -7.38 15.64
C LYS A 184 3.52 -7.87 14.79
N ILE A 185 3.76 -8.66 13.74
CA ILE A 185 2.69 -9.18 12.89
C ILE A 185 1.84 -10.21 13.63
N GLN A 186 2.45 -11.06 14.46
CA GLN A 186 1.73 -12.01 15.30
C GLN A 186 0.83 -11.29 16.33
N ASN A 187 1.37 -10.25 16.98
CA ASN A 187 0.60 -9.41 17.90
C ASN A 187 -0.62 -8.77 17.20
N PHE A 188 -0.45 -8.24 15.99
CA PHE A 188 -1.57 -7.68 15.21
C PHE A 188 -2.60 -8.75 14.82
N LEU A 189 -2.16 -9.89 14.26
CA LEU A 189 -3.06 -10.95 13.82
C LEU A 189 -3.86 -11.58 14.98
N SER A 190 -3.34 -11.52 16.21
CA SER A 190 -4.07 -11.97 17.41
C SER A 190 -5.38 -11.22 17.66
N GLU A 191 -5.54 -10.00 17.14
CA GLU A 191 -6.79 -9.22 17.20
C GLU A 191 -7.94 -9.89 16.42
N PHE A 192 -7.61 -10.75 15.45
CA PHE A 192 -8.56 -11.38 14.53
C PHE A 192 -8.72 -12.89 14.75
N LYS A 193 -8.37 -13.38 15.95
CA LYS A 193 -8.43 -14.81 16.30
C LYS A 193 -9.81 -15.47 16.08
N ASN A 194 -10.87 -14.68 16.04
CA ASN A 194 -12.24 -15.16 15.82
C ASN A 194 -12.63 -15.20 14.33
N ILE A 195 -11.72 -14.88 13.41
CA ILE A 195 -11.99 -14.81 11.96
C ILE A 195 -11.23 -15.95 11.27
N PRO A 196 -11.91 -17.05 10.89
CA PRO A 196 -11.26 -18.25 10.38
C PRO A 196 -10.35 -18.01 9.17
N GLU A 197 -10.79 -17.17 8.24
CA GLU A 197 -10.02 -16.79 7.03
C GLU A 197 -8.66 -16.16 7.39
N ILE A 198 -8.62 -15.33 8.42
CA ILE A 198 -7.38 -14.66 8.87
C ILE A 198 -6.50 -15.63 9.68
N VAL A 199 -7.11 -16.51 10.48
CA VAL A 199 -6.40 -17.54 11.25
C VAL A 199 -5.65 -18.51 10.33
N ALA A 200 -6.25 -18.93 9.21
CA ALA A 200 -5.59 -19.80 8.24
C ALA A 200 -4.34 -19.14 7.64
N VAL A 201 -4.41 -17.85 7.32
CA VAL A 201 -3.26 -17.09 6.80
C VAL A 201 -2.22 -16.82 7.88
N TYR A 202 -2.63 -16.62 9.14
CA TYR A 202 -1.72 -16.50 10.27
C TYR A 202 -0.81 -17.74 10.41
N SER A 203 -1.36 -18.96 10.33
CA SER A 203 -0.57 -20.19 10.36
C SER A 203 0.39 -20.28 9.18
N ARG A 204 -0.03 -19.83 7.98
CA ARG A 204 0.85 -19.77 6.80
C ARG A 204 2.00 -18.78 6.97
N ILE A 205 1.75 -17.61 7.55
CA ILE A 205 2.77 -16.59 7.87
C ILE A 205 3.77 -17.13 8.90
N GLU A 206 3.31 -17.86 9.91
CA GLU A 206 4.19 -18.47 10.91
C GLU A 206 5.11 -19.54 10.30
N GLN A 207 4.57 -20.43 9.46
CA GLN A 207 5.37 -21.39 8.70
C GLN A 207 6.38 -20.70 7.79
N LEU A 208 5.96 -19.63 7.11
CA LEU A 208 6.81 -18.84 6.22
C LEU A 208 8.01 -18.23 6.95
N LEU A 209 7.77 -17.60 8.10
CA LEU A 209 8.82 -16.91 8.87
C LEU A 209 9.80 -17.88 9.54
N THR A 210 9.35 -19.10 9.85
CA THR A 210 10.18 -20.14 10.46
C THR A 210 10.91 -21.03 9.44
N SER A 211 10.52 -21.02 8.16
CA SER A 211 11.14 -21.82 7.10
C SER A 211 12.49 -21.24 6.64
N ASP A 212 13.48 -22.08 6.31
CA ASP A 212 14.81 -21.62 5.86
C ASP A 212 14.87 -21.10 4.41
N TRP A 213 13.78 -21.24 3.63
CA TRP A 213 13.73 -20.84 2.21
C TRP A 213 14.98 -21.31 1.45
N ALA A 214 15.38 -22.56 1.66
CA ALA A 214 16.33 -23.22 0.79
C ALA A 214 15.60 -23.47 -0.53
N VAL A 215 16.00 -22.79 -1.61
CA VAL A 215 15.46 -23.07 -2.94
C VAL A 215 16.08 -24.36 -3.42
N HIS A 216 15.24 -25.37 -3.63
CA HIS A 216 15.64 -26.55 -4.37
C HIS A 216 15.86 -26.12 -5.82
N ILE A 217 17.13 -26.04 -6.24
CA ILE A 217 17.49 -25.89 -7.65
C ILE A 217 17.36 -27.29 -8.25
N PRO A 218 16.42 -27.58 -9.15
CA PRO A 218 16.32 -28.89 -9.74
C PRO A 218 17.36 -28.99 -10.86
N GLU A 219 18.60 -29.34 -10.53
CA GLU A 219 19.53 -29.98 -11.46
C GLU A 219 20.13 -31.23 -10.78
N GLU A 220 19.77 -32.39 -11.34
CA GLU A 220 20.37 -33.73 -11.27
C GLU A 220 20.36 -34.61 -10.01
N ASP A 221 20.16 -34.11 -8.78
CA ASP A 221 20.07 -35.03 -7.63
C ASP A 221 18.63 -35.44 -7.32
N LYS A 222 18.21 -36.60 -7.85
CA LYS A 222 17.09 -37.35 -7.25
C LYS A 222 17.54 -37.86 -5.88
N PRO A 223 16.87 -37.50 -4.77
CA PRO A 223 17.14 -38.14 -3.50
C PRO A 223 16.45 -39.51 -3.50
N ASP A 224 17.26 -40.57 -3.54
CA ASP A 224 16.82 -41.91 -3.15
C ASP A 224 16.55 -41.91 -1.64
N GLY A 225 15.34 -41.53 -1.20
CA GLY A 225 14.93 -41.77 0.18
C GLY A 225 13.92 -40.80 0.76
N ARG A 226 12.77 -41.36 1.13
CA ARG A 226 11.68 -40.85 2.00
C ARG A 226 11.24 -39.41 1.76
N GLU A 227 9.99 -39.28 1.34
CA GLU A 227 9.18 -38.05 1.44
C GLU A 227 9.36 -37.42 2.82
N CYS A 228 10.28 -36.45 2.90
CA CYS A 228 10.46 -35.61 4.06
C CYS A 228 9.24 -34.70 4.13
N GLU A 229 8.66 -34.57 5.33
CA GLU A 229 7.43 -33.84 5.62
C GLU A 229 7.32 -32.55 4.81
N ILE A 230 6.16 -32.34 4.19
CA ILE A 230 5.83 -31.26 3.24
C ILE A 230 6.06 -29.89 3.90
N GLY A 231 7.32 -29.45 3.94
CA GLY A 231 7.72 -28.09 4.18
C GLY A 231 7.17 -27.23 3.04
N SER A 232 6.74 -26.00 3.34
CA SER A 232 6.18 -25.07 2.37
C SER A 232 7.26 -24.58 1.38
N TYR A 233 7.76 -25.47 0.51
CA TYR A 233 8.66 -25.11 -0.57
C TYR A 233 7.89 -24.30 -1.62
N LEU A 234 8.23 -23.01 -1.74
CA LEU A 234 7.78 -22.19 -2.85
C LEU A 234 8.63 -22.53 -4.08
N SER A 235 7.98 -22.66 -5.24
CA SER A 235 8.66 -22.77 -6.52
C SER A 235 9.39 -21.47 -6.87
N ALA A 236 10.41 -21.57 -7.73
CA ALA A 236 11.14 -20.40 -8.22
C ALA A 236 10.23 -19.37 -8.90
N SER A 237 9.22 -19.81 -9.65
CA SER A 237 8.23 -18.92 -10.27
C SER A 237 7.41 -18.16 -9.22
N GLN A 238 6.99 -18.81 -8.14
CA GLN A 238 6.26 -18.16 -7.06
C GLN A 238 7.12 -17.09 -6.35
N ILE A 239 8.41 -17.37 -6.13
CA ILE A 239 9.30 -16.37 -5.53
C ILE A 239 9.50 -15.19 -6.47
N ASN A 240 9.70 -15.44 -7.77
CA ASN A 240 9.82 -14.37 -8.76
C ASN A 240 8.55 -13.50 -8.84
N GLU A 241 7.36 -14.10 -8.79
CA GLU A 241 6.10 -13.37 -8.72
C GLU A 241 6.00 -12.48 -7.47
N ILE A 242 6.46 -12.99 -6.32
CA ILE A 242 6.53 -12.23 -5.06
C ILE A 242 7.51 -11.06 -5.20
N GLU A 243 8.71 -11.29 -5.72
CA GLU A 243 9.73 -10.25 -5.93
C GLU A 243 9.20 -9.12 -6.83
N ILE A 244 8.55 -9.47 -7.95
CA ILE A 244 7.93 -8.51 -8.87
C ILE A 244 6.86 -7.70 -8.15
N GLU A 245 5.94 -8.34 -7.42
CA GLU A 245 4.86 -7.64 -6.72
C GLU A 245 5.39 -6.66 -5.66
N LEU A 246 6.41 -7.06 -4.89
CA LEU A 246 7.04 -6.20 -3.89
C LEU A 246 7.74 -4.99 -4.52
N LEU A 247 8.44 -5.20 -5.63
CA LEU A 247 9.09 -4.12 -6.35
C LEU A 247 8.08 -3.17 -7.01
N LYS A 248 6.94 -3.67 -7.50
CA LYS A 248 5.83 -2.84 -7.97
C LYS A 248 5.27 -1.96 -6.87
N GLU A 249 4.97 -2.52 -5.69
CA GLU A 249 4.49 -1.74 -4.54
C GLU A 249 5.52 -0.67 -4.12
N LYS A 250 6.81 -1.02 -4.11
CA LYS A 250 7.90 -0.08 -3.81
C LYS A 250 7.98 1.08 -4.83
N LEU A 251 7.96 0.78 -6.13
CA LEU A 251 8.00 1.80 -7.19
C LEU A 251 6.77 2.70 -7.15
N GLN A 252 5.59 2.13 -6.89
CA GLN A 252 4.36 2.89 -6.73
C GLN A 252 4.42 3.84 -5.52
N GLU A 253 5.01 3.42 -4.40
CA GLU A 253 5.20 4.28 -3.24
C GLU A 253 6.14 5.46 -3.55
N MET A 254 7.25 5.20 -4.25
CA MET A 254 8.17 6.25 -4.70
C MET A 254 7.48 7.26 -5.62
N TYR A 255 6.65 6.78 -6.56
CA TYR A 255 5.84 7.64 -7.42
C TYR A 255 4.91 8.54 -6.61
N LEU A 256 4.21 7.99 -5.62
CA LEU A 256 3.30 8.75 -4.76
C LEU A 256 4.04 9.76 -3.88
N GLN A 257 5.27 9.49 -3.45
CA GLN A 257 6.13 10.44 -2.72
C GLN A 257 6.59 11.58 -3.62
N ALA A 258 7.04 11.26 -4.84
CA ALA A 258 7.46 12.24 -5.83
C ALA A 258 6.31 13.16 -6.24
N ALA A 259 5.14 12.61 -6.56
CA ALA A 259 3.98 13.37 -6.98
C ALA A 259 3.43 14.31 -5.90
N ALA A 260 3.74 14.04 -4.63
CA ALA A 260 3.32 14.86 -3.49
C ALA A 260 4.38 15.88 -3.04
N GLU A 261 5.56 15.91 -3.69
CA GLU A 261 6.72 16.72 -3.26
C GLU A 261 7.10 16.47 -1.78
N GLU A 262 6.83 15.27 -1.24
CA GLU A 262 7.05 14.93 0.17
C GLU A 262 8.52 14.65 0.49
N VAL A 263 9.29 14.29 -0.54
CA VAL A 263 10.71 13.93 -0.46
C VAL A 263 11.46 14.79 -1.47
N LEU A 264 12.71 15.16 -1.17
CA LEU A 264 13.53 15.94 -2.08
C LEU A 264 13.71 15.17 -3.41
N PRO A 265 13.59 15.85 -4.57
CA PRO A 265 13.75 15.19 -5.87
C PRO A 265 15.07 14.43 -6.01
N GLY A 266 16.14 14.90 -5.36
CA GLY A 266 17.44 14.21 -5.32
C GLY A 266 17.38 12.86 -4.61
N GLU A 267 16.76 12.78 -3.43
CA GLU A 267 16.65 11.54 -2.65
C GLU A 267 15.83 10.47 -3.39
N ILE A 268 14.75 10.88 -4.07
CA ILE A 268 13.93 9.96 -4.89
C ILE A 268 14.74 9.46 -6.09
N SER A 269 15.53 10.33 -6.72
CA SER A 269 16.42 9.95 -7.82
C SER A 269 17.47 8.93 -7.37
N ASP A 270 18.12 9.18 -6.22
CA ASP A 270 19.12 8.27 -5.66
C ASP A 270 18.53 6.90 -5.34
N HIS A 271 17.32 6.86 -4.76
CA HIS A 271 16.61 5.62 -4.50
C HIS A 271 16.23 4.89 -5.79
N LEU A 272 15.82 5.62 -6.82
CA LEU A 272 15.45 5.04 -8.11
C LEU A 272 16.65 4.46 -8.83
N ASP A 273 17.79 5.14 -8.78
CA ASP A 273 19.02 4.67 -9.41
C ASP A 273 19.52 3.38 -8.76
N LYS A 274 19.38 3.24 -7.44
CA LYS A 274 19.64 1.95 -6.75
C LYS A 274 18.71 0.84 -7.22
N VAL A 275 17.42 1.11 -7.42
CA VAL A 275 16.47 0.12 -7.96
C VAL A 275 16.85 -0.26 -9.40
N LYS A 276 17.25 0.70 -10.23
CA LYS A 276 17.71 0.44 -11.60
C LYS A 276 18.98 -0.41 -11.63
N GLU A 277 19.95 -0.11 -10.76
CA GLU A 277 21.19 -0.89 -10.65
C GLU A 277 20.90 -2.33 -10.22
N PHE A 278 20.00 -2.51 -9.25
CA PHE A 278 19.52 -3.83 -8.84
C PHE A 278 18.89 -4.57 -10.03
N LEU A 279 18.00 -3.94 -10.79
CA LEU A 279 17.32 -4.59 -11.91
C LEU A 279 18.24 -4.89 -13.11
N LYS A 280 19.28 -4.09 -13.34
CA LYS A 280 20.29 -4.41 -14.38
C LYS A 280 21.04 -5.71 -14.11
N SER A 281 21.12 -6.12 -12.85
CA SER A 281 21.77 -7.37 -12.44
C SER A 281 20.79 -8.55 -12.36
N ASN A 282 19.50 -8.33 -12.64
CA ASN A 282 18.41 -9.30 -12.46
C ASN A 282 17.39 -9.13 -13.61
N GLU A 283 17.72 -9.69 -14.78
CA GLU A 283 16.94 -9.52 -16.01
C GLU A 283 15.54 -10.16 -15.89
N ASP A 284 15.43 -11.20 -15.07
CA ASP A 284 14.17 -11.88 -14.75
C ASP A 284 13.10 -10.94 -14.16
N LEU A 285 13.54 -9.97 -13.35
CA LEU A 285 12.66 -8.97 -12.72
C LEU A 285 12.43 -7.74 -13.61
N GLN A 286 13.42 -7.35 -14.42
CA GLN A 286 13.39 -6.11 -15.20
C GLN A 286 12.20 -6.04 -16.17
N ASN A 287 11.90 -7.15 -16.85
CA ASN A 287 10.81 -7.21 -17.82
C ASN A 287 9.45 -6.91 -17.21
N GLY A 288 9.23 -7.33 -15.95
CA GLY A 288 7.96 -7.15 -15.25
C GLY A 288 7.73 -5.73 -14.69
N LEU A 289 8.74 -4.86 -14.73
CA LEU A 289 8.77 -3.56 -14.04
C LEU A 289 9.06 -2.37 -14.97
N THR A 290 9.21 -2.62 -16.27
CA THR A 290 9.65 -1.59 -17.24
C THR A 290 8.70 -0.40 -17.30
N GLU A 291 7.39 -0.63 -17.32
CA GLU A 291 6.40 0.46 -17.36
C GLU A 291 6.44 1.33 -16.08
N ASP A 292 6.57 0.70 -14.91
CA ASP A 292 6.59 1.39 -13.62
C ASP A 292 7.84 2.28 -13.49
N MET A 293 8.99 1.78 -13.94
CA MET A 293 10.23 2.56 -14.01
C MET A 293 10.10 3.77 -14.97
N GLN A 294 9.56 3.57 -16.17
CA GLN A 294 9.40 4.65 -17.16
C GLN A 294 8.47 5.76 -16.67
N LYS A 295 7.38 5.41 -15.97
CA LYS A 295 6.46 6.37 -15.36
C LYS A 295 7.17 7.22 -14.32
N LEU A 296 7.99 6.60 -13.47
CA LEU A 296 8.71 7.29 -12.41
C LEU A 296 9.85 8.17 -12.96
N ASP A 297 10.59 7.69 -13.95
CA ASP A 297 11.63 8.48 -14.65
C ASP A 297 11.04 9.72 -15.30
N SER A 298 9.90 9.58 -15.97
CA SER A 298 9.19 10.70 -16.59
C SER A 298 8.80 11.77 -15.56
N LEU A 299 8.39 11.35 -14.36
CA LEU A 299 8.03 12.26 -13.27
C LEU A 299 9.28 12.96 -12.69
N CYS A 300 10.37 12.23 -12.45
CA CYS A 300 11.62 12.80 -11.97
C CYS A 300 12.19 13.84 -12.95
N LEU A 301 12.16 13.56 -14.26
CA LEU A 301 12.59 14.50 -15.30
C LEU A 301 11.73 15.77 -15.37
N GLN A 302 10.43 15.67 -15.08
CA GLN A 302 9.55 16.84 -14.99
C GLN A 302 9.92 17.75 -13.82
N HIS A 303 10.34 17.18 -12.69
CA HIS A 303 10.79 17.95 -11.52
C HIS A 303 12.21 18.55 -11.68
N GLN A 304 13.05 17.97 -12.56
CA GLN A 304 14.39 18.49 -12.85
C GLN A 304 14.41 19.63 -13.87
N LYS A 305 13.38 19.76 -14.73
CA LYS A 305 13.27 20.93 -15.61
C LYS A 305 13.07 22.18 -14.74
N PRO A 306 13.93 23.21 -14.85
CA PRO A 306 13.69 24.44 -14.10
C PRO A 306 12.32 24.98 -14.51
N ARG A 307 11.42 25.19 -13.53
CA ARG A 307 10.23 26.03 -13.73
C ARG A 307 10.76 27.37 -14.22
N SER A 308 10.69 27.60 -15.53
CA SER A 308 11.04 28.87 -16.14
C SER A 308 10.24 29.95 -15.41
N LYS A 309 10.94 30.77 -14.64
CA LYS A 309 10.36 31.96 -14.02
C LYS A 309 9.69 32.78 -15.12
N ASP A 310 8.38 32.93 -15.03
CA ASP A 310 7.68 34.04 -15.67
C ASP A 310 8.15 35.31 -14.97
N THR A 311 9.25 35.85 -15.46
CA THR A 311 9.72 37.20 -15.17
C THR A 311 9.86 37.90 -16.51
N GLY A 312 8.96 38.83 -16.78
CA GLY A 312 9.20 39.87 -17.78
C GLY A 312 8.05 40.13 -18.74
N ARG A 313 7.05 40.90 -18.30
CA ARG A 313 6.59 42.02 -19.13
C ARG A 313 6.60 43.29 -18.31
N GLN A 314 7.67 44.04 -18.54
CA GLN A 314 7.83 45.45 -18.21
C GLN A 314 6.60 46.23 -18.69
N THR A 315 5.99 46.98 -17.79
CA THR A 315 5.15 48.13 -18.12
C THR A 315 6.01 49.19 -18.81
N PRO A 316 5.64 49.71 -19.99
CA PRO A 316 6.25 50.91 -20.52
C PRO A 316 5.63 52.13 -19.83
N GLU A 317 6.51 53.03 -19.40
CA GLU A 317 6.19 54.39 -18.99
C GLU A 317 5.29 55.08 -20.03
N ARG A 318 4.23 55.73 -19.56
CA ARG A 318 3.56 56.80 -20.30
C ARG A 318 3.74 58.09 -19.54
N LYS A 319 4.59 58.95 -20.11
CA LYS A 319 4.52 60.40 -19.95
C LYS A 319 3.23 60.90 -20.61
N ALA A 320 2.40 61.59 -19.84
CA ALA A 320 1.65 62.80 -20.20
C ALA A 320 0.97 63.31 -18.93
#